data_AF-S4MP29-F1
#
_entry.id   AF-S4MP29-F1
#
_cell.length_a   1.000
_cell.length_b   1.000
_cell.length_c   1.000
_cell.angle_alpha   90.00
_cell.angle_beta   90.00
_cell.angle_gamma   90.00
#
_symmetry.space_group_name_H-M   'P 1'
#
loop_
_entity.id
_entity.type
_entity.pdbx_description
1 polymer ?
#
loop_
_entity_poly.entity_id
_entity_poly.type
_entity_poly.pdbx_seq_one_letter_code
_entity_poly.pdbx_strand_id
1 'polypeptide(L)'
;MTYDEDHAQVPEDRTAALLGELEAAMAAAPPRTSGWPDELEDLWDRTQDEPGLPLTDEQRQHFAARRERWEASFKVQRLLQSLREAVQRGGLLDASRAAALAEACVHARLGVYNDIWLLRDLGRPHGEQALARLVQDESVDEGDRREAREWLAKLRESEYKMRAAHPVNGEELLLPQVVRDLTTGRAGGWEIENEPAPERFAQARAVLEALLPDKRLASEEPPEWGGDWLEDADDRPAWLEVEMVLQPLVPDARSVTRERLIWGWHECKRLGIDLEDTDPEAFADRWATRIAAFLARGMLEWLWREDCFAPWALDLAMRYIDRNVAVAEATRLLTEAAEVGSQWGPTAGGRPGPP
;
A
#
# COMPACT_ATOMS: atom_id res chain seq x y z
N MET A 1 -27.67 -54.51 13.03
CA MET A 1 -27.02 -53.81 11.90
C MET A 1 -27.90 -52.61 11.62
N THR A 2 -27.61 -51.49 12.27
CA THR A 2 -28.28 -50.21 12.08
C THR A 2 -27.17 -49.19 12.23
N TYR A 3 -26.66 -48.76 11.07
CA TYR A 3 -25.82 -47.59 10.98
C TYR A 3 -26.70 -46.40 11.33
N ASP A 4 -26.40 -45.75 12.45
CA ASP A 4 -26.92 -44.42 12.74
C ASP A 4 -26.02 -43.46 11.96
N GLU A 5 -26.52 -43.04 10.80
CA GLU A 5 -25.96 -41.91 10.05
C GLU A 5 -26.28 -40.65 10.86
N ASP A 6 -25.38 -40.34 11.81
CA ASP A 6 -25.25 -39.02 12.41
C ASP A 6 -24.80 -38.05 11.31
N HIS A 7 -25.74 -37.67 10.45
CA HIS A 7 -25.58 -36.59 9.51
C HIS A 7 -25.30 -35.33 10.31
N ALA A 8 -24.07 -34.85 10.24
CA ALA A 8 -23.64 -33.53 10.69
C ALA A 8 -24.34 -32.43 9.86
N GLN A 9 -25.64 -32.25 10.11
CA GLN A 9 -26.52 -31.24 9.53
C GLN A 9 -26.48 -30.00 10.43
N VAL A 10 -25.29 -29.42 10.63
CA VAL A 10 -25.02 -28.41 11.67
C VAL A 10 -24.29 -27.13 11.18
N PRO A 11 -23.65 -27.06 9.99
CA PRO A 11 -23.07 -25.78 9.52
C PRO A 11 -24.08 -24.79 8.90
N GLU A 12 -25.11 -25.29 8.20
CA GLU A 12 -25.98 -24.47 7.34
C GLU A 12 -26.90 -23.54 8.14
N ASP A 13 -27.60 -24.10 9.13
CA ASP A 13 -28.54 -23.35 9.98
C ASP A 13 -27.85 -22.24 10.77
N ARG A 14 -26.59 -22.44 11.15
CA ARG A 14 -25.84 -21.48 11.96
C ARG A 14 -25.45 -20.23 11.18
N THR A 15 -25.04 -20.36 9.91
CA THR A 15 -24.64 -19.19 9.11
C THR A 15 -25.84 -18.38 8.66
N ALA A 16 -26.94 -19.03 8.30
CA ALA A 16 -28.21 -18.35 8.02
C ALA A 16 -28.74 -17.58 9.24
N ALA A 17 -28.64 -18.17 10.43
CA ALA A 17 -28.98 -17.49 11.68
C ALA A 17 -28.10 -16.26 11.94
N LEU A 18 -26.78 -16.38 11.78
CA LEU A 18 -25.85 -15.24 11.95
C LEU A 18 -26.15 -14.08 10.99
N LEU A 19 -26.47 -14.37 9.72
CA LEU A 19 -26.86 -13.35 8.75
C LEU A 19 -28.18 -12.67 9.13
N GLY A 20 -29.17 -13.43 9.60
CA GLY A 20 -30.44 -12.89 10.11
C GLY A 20 -30.26 -12.04 11.38
N GLU A 21 -29.39 -12.47 12.29
CA GLU A 21 -29.04 -11.71 13.50
C GLU A 21 -28.31 -10.41 13.16
N LEU A 22 -27.43 -10.42 12.16
CA LEU A 22 -26.72 -9.23 11.68
C LEU A 22 -27.70 -8.23 11.09
N GLU A 23 -28.58 -8.67 10.19
CA GLU A 23 -29.61 -7.84 9.59
C GLU A 23 -30.53 -7.21 10.65
N ALA A 24 -30.98 -8.01 11.63
CA ALA A 24 -31.80 -7.53 12.73
C ALA A 24 -31.04 -6.53 13.64
N ALA A 25 -29.75 -6.79 13.92
CA ALA A 25 -28.93 -5.89 14.73
C ALA A 25 -28.70 -4.54 14.03
N MET A 26 -28.49 -4.54 12.71
CA MET A 26 -28.37 -3.33 11.91
C MET A 26 -29.68 -2.54 11.88
N ALA A 27 -30.81 -3.20 11.66
CA ALA A 27 -32.12 -2.56 11.62
C ALA A 27 -32.52 -1.95 12.98
N ALA A 28 -32.06 -2.55 14.09
CA ALA A 28 -32.30 -2.06 15.45
C ALA A 28 -31.31 -0.96 15.89
N ALA A 29 -30.23 -0.72 15.16
CA ALA A 29 -29.22 0.26 15.56
C ALA A 29 -29.80 1.69 15.47
N PRO A 30 -29.67 2.51 16.52
CA PRO A 30 -30.08 3.91 16.47
C PRO A 30 -29.35 4.66 15.34
N PRO A 31 -29.97 5.68 14.74
CA PRO A 31 -29.32 6.48 13.70
C PRO A 31 -28.06 7.16 14.25
N ARG A 32 -27.15 7.53 13.35
CA ARG A 32 -25.97 8.29 13.73
C ARG A 32 -26.41 9.63 14.33
N THR A 33 -25.86 9.97 15.49
CA THR A 33 -25.95 11.32 16.05
C THR A 33 -25.04 12.24 15.21
N SER A 34 -25.64 13.05 14.32
CA SER A 34 -24.93 14.11 13.60
C SER A 34 -24.84 15.38 14.45
N GLY A 35 -23.79 16.19 14.25
CA GLY A 35 -23.68 17.51 14.89
C GLY A 35 -23.21 17.47 16.34
N TRP A 36 -22.30 16.56 16.66
CA TRP A 36 -21.68 16.43 17.98
C TRP A 36 -20.51 17.43 18.13
N PRO A 37 -20.64 18.51 18.92
CA PRO A 37 -19.55 19.45 19.15
C PRO A 37 -18.48 18.82 20.05
N ASP A 38 -17.23 19.26 19.94
CA ASP A 38 -16.12 18.82 20.81
C ASP A 38 -16.45 18.97 22.30
N GLU A 39 -17.21 20.02 22.65
CA GLU A 39 -17.70 20.28 24.01
C GLU A 39 -18.63 19.16 24.56
N LEU A 40 -19.38 18.46 23.68
CA LEU A 40 -20.18 17.30 24.08
C LEU A 40 -19.34 16.02 24.17
N GLU A 41 -18.22 15.91 23.44
CA GLU A 41 -17.30 14.78 23.53
C GLU A 41 -16.54 14.85 24.86
N ASP A 42 -15.98 16.01 25.20
CA ASP A 42 -15.34 16.25 26.50
C ASP A 42 -16.31 15.98 27.66
N LEU A 43 -17.56 16.41 27.53
CA LEU A 43 -18.58 16.17 28.55
C LEU A 43 -18.95 14.69 28.64
N TRP A 44 -19.03 13.99 27.50
CA TRP A 44 -19.29 12.56 27.45
C TRP A 44 -18.20 11.75 28.14
N ASP A 45 -16.93 12.03 27.85
CA ASP A 45 -15.79 11.35 28.47
C ASP A 45 -15.78 11.57 29.97
N ARG A 46 -15.98 12.81 30.41
CA ARG A 46 -16.11 13.14 31.83
C ARG A 46 -17.27 12.42 32.51
N THR A 47 -18.39 12.18 31.83
CA THR A 47 -19.51 11.41 32.42
C THR A 47 -19.23 9.92 32.56
N GLN A 48 -18.23 9.37 31.86
CA GLN A 48 -17.77 8.00 32.11
C GLN A 48 -16.95 7.93 33.41
N ASP A 49 -16.15 8.97 33.69
CA ASP A 49 -15.26 9.03 34.85
C ASP A 49 -15.94 9.57 36.13
N GLU A 50 -16.94 10.45 35.99
CA GLU A 50 -17.67 11.09 37.10
C GLU A 50 -19.18 10.78 37.06
N PRO A 51 -19.63 9.64 37.65
CA PRO A 51 -21.04 9.31 37.72
C PRO A 51 -21.81 10.34 38.55
N GLY A 52 -22.74 11.06 37.92
CA GLY A 52 -23.61 12.04 38.60
C GLY A 52 -23.41 13.50 38.19
N LEU A 53 -22.60 13.77 37.15
CA LEU A 53 -22.53 15.10 36.54
C LEU A 53 -23.93 15.61 36.15
N PRO A 54 -24.25 16.89 36.43
CA PRO A 54 -25.54 17.46 36.09
C PRO A 54 -25.66 17.65 34.58
N LEU A 55 -26.40 16.73 33.95
CA LEU A 55 -26.76 16.81 32.53
C LEU A 55 -28.13 17.45 32.35
N THR A 56 -28.34 18.11 31.22
CA THR A 56 -29.68 18.47 30.73
C THR A 56 -30.43 17.21 30.26
N ASP A 57 -31.75 17.28 30.11
CA ASP A 57 -32.53 16.17 29.54
C ASP A 57 -32.11 15.83 28.11
N GLU A 58 -31.79 16.86 27.32
CA GLU A 58 -31.29 16.72 25.96
C GLU A 58 -29.95 15.98 25.93
N GLN A 59 -28.98 16.38 26.76
CA GLN A 59 -27.70 15.67 26.91
C GLN A 59 -27.89 14.22 27.35
N ARG A 60 -28.80 13.96 28.31
CA ARG A 60 -29.13 12.58 28.73
C ARG A 60 -29.64 11.73 27.57
N GLN A 61 -30.53 12.27 26.74
CA GLN A 61 -31.08 11.56 25.59
C GLN A 61 -30.00 11.30 24.52
N HIS A 62 -29.18 12.29 24.20
CA HIS A 62 -28.05 12.11 23.29
C HIS A 62 -27.05 11.06 23.77
N PHE A 63 -26.74 11.07 25.07
CA PHE A 63 -25.80 10.13 25.69
C PHE A 63 -26.39 8.71 25.76
N ALA A 64 -27.70 8.58 25.99
CA ALA A 64 -28.39 7.30 25.90
C ALA A 64 -28.37 6.73 24.47
N ALA A 65 -28.74 7.54 23.46
CA ALA A 65 -28.71 7.13 22.06
C ALA A 65 -27.29 6.73 21.59
N ARG A 66 -26.27 7.46 22.06
CA ARG A 66 -24.86 7.12 21.79
C ARG A 66 -24.47 5.77 22.40
N ARG A 67 -24.87 5.48 23.65
CA ARG A 67 -24.63 4.16 24.27
C ARG A 67 -25.32 3.03 23.51
N GLU A 68 -26.60 3.20 23.22
CA GLU A 68 -27.39 2.20 22.49
C GLU A 68 -26.75 1.91 21.12
N ARG A 69 -26.25 2.94 20.43
CA ARG A 69 -25.55 2.78 19.17
C ARG A 69 -24.17 2.13 19.32
N TRP A 70 -23.43 2.44 20.38
CA TRP A 70 -22.15 1.79 20.69
C TRP A 70 -22.33 0.30 20.99
N GLU A 71 -23.34 -0.06 21.78
CA GLU A 71 -23.74 -1.44 22.05
C GLU A 71 -24.16 -2.18 20.78
N ALA A 72 -24.94 -1.53 19.90
CA ALA A 72 -25.31 -2.07 18.61
C ALA A 72 -24.08 -2.31 17.72
N SER A 73 -23.13 -1.37 17.70
CA SER A 73 -21.86 -1.53 16.97
C SER A 73 -21.07 -2.74 17.48
N PHE A 74 -20.91 -2.92 18.80
CA PHE A 74 -20.23 -4.11 19.32
C PHE A 74 -20.94 -5.41 18.95
N LYS A 75 -22.27 -5.43 19.01
CA LYS A 75 -23.05 -6.60 18.61
C LYS A 75 -22.79 -6.94 17.14
N VAL A 76 -22.85 -5.94 16.27
CA VAL A 76 -22.55 -6.07 14.83
C VAL A 76 -21.12 -6.56 14.61
N GLN A 77 -20.13 -5.96 15.26
CA GLN A 77 -18.72 -6.39 15.17
C GLN A 77 -18.55 -7.86 15.55
N ARG A 78 -19.20 -8.32 16.62
CA ARG A 78 -19.11 -9.71 17.08
C ARG A 78 -19.76 -10.69 16.09
N LEU A 79 -20.85 -10.28 15.44
CA LEU A 79 -21.52 -11.05 14.40
C LEU A 79 -20.68 -11.13 13.13
N LEU A 80 -20.10 -10.00 12.69
CA LEU A 80 -19.17 -9.95 11.57
C LEU A 80 -17.96 -10.83 11.82
N GLN A 81 -17.35 -10.78 13.01
CA GLN A 81 -16.25 -11.66 13.39
C GLN A 81 -16.66 -13.15 13.35
N SER A 82 -17.86 -13.48 13.82
CA SER A 82 -18.37 -14.86 13.76
C SER A 82 -18.58 -15.33 12.32
N LEU A 83 -19.04 -14.44 11.42
CA LEU A 83 -19.18 -14.72 9.99
C LEU A 83 -17.81 -14.91 9.33
N ARG A 84 -16.82 -14.08 9.67
CA ARG A 84 -15.43 -14.23 9.18
C ARG A 84 -14.86 -15.58 9.54
N GLU A 85 -15.00 -15.99 10.79
CA GLU A 85 -14.58 -17.32 11.23
C GLU A 85 -15.30 -18.44 10.48
N ALA A 86 -16.59 -18.26 10.15
CA ALA A 86 -17.33 -19.22 9.34
C ALA A 86 -16.79 -19.29 7.90
N VAL A 87 -16.48 -18.14 7.28
CA VAL A 87 -15.86 -18.05 5.95
C VAL A 87 -14.50 -18.75 5.93
N GLN A 88 -13.65 -18.48 6.92
CA GLN A 88 -12.31 -19.08 7.02
C GLN A 88 -12.35 -20.61 7.20
N ARG A 89 -13.42 -21.15 7.78
CA ARG A 89 -13.67 -22.60 7.89
C ARG A 89 -14.37 -23.19 6.64
N GLY A 90 -14.65 -22.38 5.62
CA GLY A 90 -15.36 -22.81 4.40
C GLY A 90 -16.85 -23.06 4.60
N GLY A 91 -17.46 -22.53 5.67
CA GLY A 91 -18.83 -22.83 6.06
C GLY A 91 -19.89 -21.83 5.62
N LEU A 92 -19.53 -20.74 4.94
CA LEU A 92 -20.50 -19.71 4.54
C LEU A 92 -21.14 -20.04 3.19
N LEU A 93 -22.46 -20.27 3.19
CA LEU A 93 -23.22 -20.63 2.00
C LEU A 93 -23.74 -19.43 1.19
N ASP A 94 -24.05 -18.31 1.86
CA ASP A 94 -24.61 -17.11 1.20
C ASP A 94 -23.62 -15.93 1.25
N ALA A 95 -22.51 -16.10 0.52
CA ALA A 95 -21.46 -15.09 0.40
C ALA A 95 -21.98 -13.76 -0.19
N SER A 96 -22.98 -13.80 -1.08
CA SER A 96 -23.58 -12.60 -1.67
C SER A 96 -24.32 -11.77 -0.64
N ARG A 97 -25.17 -12.40 0.19
CA ARG A 97 -25.89 -11.70 1.26
C ARG A 97 -24.95 -11.20 2.35
N ALA A 98 -23.93 -11.98 2.71
CA ALA A 98 -22.91 -11.55 3.66
C ALA A 98 -22.16 -10.30 3.17
N ALA A 99 -21.78 -10.26 1.89
CA ALA A 99 -21.14 -9.09 1.29
C ALA A 99 -22.05 -7.85 1.33
N ALA A 100 -23.32 -8.00 0.97
CA ALA A 100 -24.29 -6.90 0.99
C ALA A 100 -24.53 -6.35 2.41
N LEU A 101 -24.61 -7.23 3.41
CA LEU A 101 -24.75 -6.83 4.81
C LEU A 101 -23.49 -6.14 5.34
N ALA A 102 -22.30 -6.61 4.97
CA ALA A 102 -21.04 -5.95 5.33
C ALA A 102 -20.94 -4.55 4.71
N GLU A 103 -21.25 -4.40 3.43
CA GLU A 103 -21.31 -3.09 2.76
C GLU A 103 -22.30 -2.14 3.45
N ALA A 104 -23.49 -2.63 3.78
CA ALA A 104 -24.47 -1.84 4.54
C ALA A 104 -23.99 -1.51 5.98
N CYS A 105 -23.16 -2.35 6.62
CA CYS A 105 -22.53 -2.04 7.90
C CYS A 105 -21.54 -0.88 7.79
N VAL A 106 -20.77 -0.81 6.69
CA VAL A 106 -19.85 0.30 6.40
C VAL A 106 -20.63 1.61 6.27
N HIS A 107 -21.67 1.64 5.44
CA HIS A 107 -22.53 2.83 5.30
C HIS A 107 -23.18 3.23 6.62
N ALA A 108 -23.60 2.24 7.41
CA ALA A 108 -24.17 2.48 8.72
C ALA A 108 -23.12 2.86 9.77
N ARG A 109 -21.81 2.77 9.49
CA ARG A 109 -20.69 2.94 10.44
C ARG A 109 -20.88 2.12 11.72
N LEU A 110 -21.20 0.82 11.54
CA LEU A 110 -21.45 -0.11 12.64
C LEU A 110 -20.37 -1.19 12.79
N GLY A 111 -19.70 -1.58 11.69
CA GLY A 111 -18.75 -2.68 11.66
C GLY A 111 -17.29 -2.33 12.02
N VAL A 112 -16.95 -1.03 12.04
CA VAL A 112 -15.57 -0.54 12.15
C VAL A 112 -14.72 -1.20 11.06
N TYR A 113 -13.71 -2.01 11.40
CA TYR A 113 -12.84 -2.69 10.44
C TYR A 113 -13.34 -4.11 10.06
N ASN A 114 -14.28 -4.68 10.83
CA ASN A 114 -14.68 -6.08 10.68
C ASN A 114 -15.52 -6.35 9.43
N ASP A 115 -16.22 -5.35 8.91
CA ASP A 115 -16.98 -5.42 7.67
C ASP A 115 -16.05 -5.47 6.46
N ILE A 116 -15.07 -4.57 6.35
CA ILE A 116 -14.05 -4.59 5.31
C ILE A 116 -13.24 -5.90 5.37
N TRP A 117 -12.86 -6.35 6.57
CA TRP A 117 -12.16 -7.62 6.74
C TRP A 117 -13.02 -8.83 6.35
N LEU A 118 -14.34 -8.79 6.58
CA LEU A 118 -15.25 -9.80 6.08
C LEU A 118 -15.30 -9.79 4.55
N LEU A 119 -15.39 -8.63 3.92
CA LEU A 119 -15.34 -8.52 2.46
C LEU A 119 -14.03 -9.09 1.87
N ARG A 120 -12.90 -8.80 2.52
CA ARG A 120 -11.61 -9.43 2.17
C ARG A 120 -11.70 -10.96 2.26
N ASP A 121 -12.19 -11.50 3.38
CA ASP A 121 -12.24 -12.94 3.62
C ASP A 121 -13.22 -13.66 2.67
N LEU A 122 -14.29 -12.99 2.25
CA LEU A 122 -15.23 -13.48 1.22
C LEU A 122 -14.57 -13.61 -0.16
N GLY A 123 -13.50 -12.87 -0.43
CA GLY A 123 -12.72 -12.98 -1.66
C GLY A 123 -13.54 -12.74 -2.93
N ARG A 124 -13.24 -13.50 -3.99
CA ARG A 124 -13.89 -13.35 -5.30
C ARG A 124 -15.10 -14.28 -5.47
N PRO A 125 -16.17 -13.83 -6.15
CA PRO A 125 -16.35 -12.49 -6.71
C PRO A 125 -16.98 -11.48 -5.71
N HIS A 126 -17.64 -11.96 -4.66
CA HIS A 126 -18.57 -11.14 -3.87
C HIS A 126 -17.87 -10.06 -3.03
N GLY A 127 -16.79 -10.43 -2.33
CA GLY A 127 -15.98 -9.50 -1.55
C GLY A 127 -15.30 -8.46 -2.43
N GLU A 128 -14.70 -8.90 -3.54
CA GLU A 128 -14.07 -8.02 -4.53
C GLU A 128 -15.05 -6.97 -5.08
N GLN A 129 -16.25 -7.40 -5.47
CA GLN A 129 -17.27 -6.50 -6.01
C GLN A 129 -17.78 -5.48 -4.99
N ALA A 130 -17.95 -5.88 -3.73
CA ALA A 130 -18.36 -4.99 -2.65
C ALA A 130 -17.27 -3.97 -2.32
N LEU A 131 -16.01 -4.40 -2.20
CA LEU A 131 -14.87 -3.49 -2.00
C LEU A 131 -14.75 -2.49 -3.15
N ALA A 132 -14.94 -2.94 -4.40
CA ALA A 132 -14.91 -2.06 -5.56
C ALA A 132 -16.01 -0.98 -5.55
N ARG A 133 -17.18 -1.26 -4.98
CA ARG A 133 -18.22 -0.24 -4.78
C ARG A 133 -17.85 0.74 -3.67
N LEU A 134 -17.41 0.24 -2.52
CA LEU A 134 -17.02 1.08 -1.37
C LEU A 134 -15.93 2.08 -1.73
N VAL A 135 -14.91 1.65 -2.47
CA VAL A 135 -13.80 2.50 -2.91
C VAL A 135 -14.26 3.70 -3.74
N GLN A 136 -15.35 3.56 -4.49
CA GLN A 136 -15.88 4.62 -5.36
C GLN A 136 -16.99 5.45 -4.70
N ASP A 137 -17.44 5.08 -3.50
CA ASP A 137 -18.57 5.71 -2.83
C ASP A 137 -18.13 6.84 -1.91
N GLU A 138 -18.28 8.09 -2.36
CA GLU A 138 -17.94 9.30 -1.60
C GLU A 138 -18.75 9.51 -0.30
N SER A 139 -19.81 8.72 -0.07
CA SER A 139 -20.52 8.74 1.23
C SER A 139 -19.79 7.96 2.33
N VAL A 140 -18.84 7.09 1.95
CA VAL A 140 -17.98 6.33 2.86
C VAL A 140 -16.80 7.18 3.31
N ASP A 141 -16.36 6.98 4.55
CA ASP A 141 -15.23 7.71 5.13
C ASP A 141 -13.92 7.41 4.36
N GLU A 142 -13.01 8.39 4.19
CA GLU A 142 -11.77 8.12 3.45
C GLU A 142 -10.92 7.04 4.11
N GLY A 143 -10.92 6.94 5.44
CA GLY A 143 -10.21 5.87 6.13
C GLY A 143 -10.69 4.47 5.71
N ASP A 144 -12.01 4.30 5.66
CA ASP A 144 -12.66 3.04 5.22
C ASP A 144 -12.44 2.79 3.72
N ARG A 145 -12.54 3.83 2.87
CA ARG A 145 -12.28 3.70 1.42
C ARG A 145 -10.84 3.29 1.15
N ARG A 146 -9.88 3.88 1.86
CA ARG A 146 -8.46 3.56 1.76
C ARG A 146 -8.18 2.12 2.19
N GLU A 147 -8.75 1.66 3.30
CA GLU A 147 -8.59 0.25 3.69
C GLU A 147 -9.26 -0.70 2.69
N ALA A 148 -10.45 -0.37 2.20
CA ALA A 148 -11.11 -1.15 1.16
C ALA A 148 -10.27 -1.24 -0.11
N ARG A 149 -9.62 -0.13 -0.50
CA ARG A 149 -8.69 -0.03 -1.63
C ARG A 149 -7.49 -0.96 -1.43
N GLU A 150 -6.89 -0.99 -0.26
CA GLU A 150 -5.74 -1.87 0.03
C GLU A 150 -6.11 -3.35 -0.11
N TRP A 151 -7.24 -3.76 0.46
CA TRP A 151 -7.68 -5.15 0.38
C TRP A 151 -8.13 -5.53 -1.03
N LEU A 152 -8.76 -4.60 -1.77
CA LEU A 152 -9.10 -4.81 -3.16
C LEU A 152 -7.85 -5.02 -4.02
N ALA A 153 -6.82 -4.20 -3.84
CA ALA A 153 -5.53 -4.36 -4.52
C ALA A 153 -4.89 -5.71 -4.19
N LYS A 154 -4.90 -6.14 -2.91
CA LYS A 154 -4.40 -7.46 -2.49
C LYS A 154 -5.18 -8.61 -3.12
N LEU A 155 -6.51 -8.52 -3.21
CA LEU A 155 -7.34 -9.53 -3.89
C LEU A 155 -7.08 -9.60 -5.40
N ARG A 156 -6.62 -8.50 -6.00
CA ARG A 156 -6.25 -8.40 -7.44
C ARG A 156 -4.79 -8.64 -7.74
N GLU A 157 -3.94 -8.75 -6.73
CA GLU A 157 -2.50 -8.95 -6.89
C GLU A 157 -2.15 -10.16 -7.79
N SER A 158 -2.92 -11.24 -7.69
CA SER A 158 -2.75 -12.42 -8.55
C SER A 158 -2.92 -12.09 -10.04
N GLU A 159 -3.84 -11.19 -10.41
CA GLU A 159 -4.00 -10.71 -11.79
C GLU A 159 -2.83 -9.85 -12.23
N TYR A 160 -2.32 -9.01 -11.33
CA TYR A 160 -1.16 -8.16 -11.59
C TYR A 160 0.06 -9.03 -11.89
N LYS A 161 0.32 -10.03 -11.04
CA LYS A 161 1.41 -11.01 -11.21
C LYS A 161 1.24 -11.86 -12.45
N MET A 162 0.01 -12.33 -12.75
CA MET A 162 -0.25 -13.05 -14.00
C MET A 162 0.09 -12.19 -15.20
N ARG A 163 -0.34 -10.93 -15.21
CA ARG A 163 -0.02 -9.99 -16.29
C ARG A 163 1.48 -9.71 -16.39
N ALA A 164 2.15 -9.52 -15.25
CA ALA A 164 3.59 -9.35 -15.18
C ALA A 164 4.34 -10.52 -15.85
N ALA A 165 3.86 -11.75 -15.66
CA ALA A 165 4.44 -12.97 -16.21
C ALA A 165 4.19 -13.17 -17.72
N HIS A 166 3.27 -12.42 -18.34
CA HIS A 166 3.09 -12.52 -19.79
C HIS A 166 4.34 -12.00 -20.52
N PRO A 167 4.74 -12.60 -21.66
CA PRO A 167 5.82 -12.05 -22.47
C PRO A 167 5.49 -10.65 -22.98
N VAL A 168 6.44 -9.72 -22.90
CA VAL A 168 6.33 -8.32 -23.37
C VAL A 168 6.39 -8.16 -24.90
N ASN A 169 6.03 -9.21 -25.65
CA ASN A 169 6.20 -9.22 -27.11
C ASN A 169 5.25 -8.21 -27.78
N GLY A 170 5.83 -7.19 -28.41
CA GLY A 170 5.07 -6.13 -29.07
C GLY A 170 4.68 -4.97 -28.16
N GLU A 171 5.10 -4.98 -26.89
CA GLU A 171 4.97 -3.85 -25.96
C GLU A 171 6.14 -2.85 -26.15
N GLU A 172 5.89 -1.57 -25.92
CA GLU A 172 6.92 -0.53 -25.95
C GLU A 172 7.75 -0.55 -24.66
N LEU A 173 9.02 -0.92 -24.79
CA LEU A 173 9.97 -0.98 -23.68
C LEU A 173 10.50 0.42 -23.37
N LEU A 174 10.21 0.92 -22.16
CA LEU A 174 10.52 2.30 -21.78
C LEU A 174 11.92 2.48 -21.19
N LEU A 175 12.56 1.39 -20.75
CA LEU A 175 13.92 1.43 -20.18
C LEU A 175 14.99 0.99 -21.19
N PRO A 176 16.21 1.59 -21.14
CA PRO A 176 17.33 1.18 -21.98
C PRO A 176 17.71 -0.30 -21.80
N GLN A 177 18.23 -0.93 -22.86
CA GLN A 177 18.58 -2.37 -22.86
C GLN A 177 19.52 -2.74 -21.70
N VAL A 178 20.55 -1.93 -21.43
CA VAL A 178 21.51 -2.19 -20.34
C VAL A 178 20.86 -2.25 -18.96
N VAL A 179 19.78 -1.50 -18.76
CA VAL A 179 18.99 -1.50 -17.52
C VAL A 179 18.08 -2.72 -17.48
N ARG A 180 17.46 -3.07 -18.61
CA ARG A 180 16.62 -4.27 -18.72
C ARG A 180 17.41 -5.57 -18.51
N ASP A 181 18.69 -5.58 -18.84
CA ASP A 181 19.55 -6.74 -18.63
C ASP A 181 19.89 -7.00 -17.16
N LEU A 182 19.56 -6.07 -16.25
CA LEU A 182 19.64 -6.30 -14.82
C LEU A 182 18.81 -7.51 -14.41
N THR A 183 19.32 -8.26 -13.42
CA THR A 183 18.66 -9.40 -12.78
C THR A 183 18.09 -9.03 -11.41
N THR A 184 18.14 -7.75 -11.06
CA THR A 184 17.69 -7.19 -9.78
C THR A 184 16.23 -6.77 -9.87
N GLY A 185 15.54 -6.70 -8.73
CA GLY A 185 14.20 -6.12 -8.66
C GLY A 185 14.18 -4.62 -9.00
N ARG A 186 12.97 -4.07 -9.07
CA ARG A 186 12.69 -2.65 -9.39
C ARG A 186 13.36 -1.62 -8.46
N ALA A 187 13.71 -2.01 -7.23
CA ALA A 187 14.44 -1.15 -6.29
C ALA A 187 15.93 -0.95 -6.65
N GLY A 188 16.46 -1.69 -7.62
CA GLY A 188 17.88 -1.66 -7.96
C GLY A 188 18.77 -2.32 -6.91
N GLY A 189 20.09 -2.22 -7.10
CA GLY A 189 21.10 -2.81 -6.22
C GLY A 189 21.23 -4.33 -6.35
N TRP A 190 22.46 -4.85 -6.22
CA TRP A 190 22.69 -6.29 -6.10
C TRP A 190 22.63 -6.73 -4.63
N GLU A 191 21.98 -7.87 -4.38
CA GLU A 191 22.01 -8.51 -3.06
C GLU A 191 23.44 -8.96 -2.69
N ILE A 192 23.71 -8.99 -1.38
CA ILE A 192 25.03 -9.23 -0.73
C ILE A 192 25.72 -10.51 -1.23
N GLU A 193 24.96 -11.49 -1.72
CA GLU A 193 25.49 -12.77 -2.20
C GLU A 193 26.30 -12.67 -3.51
N ASN A 194 26.27 -11.51 -4.18
CA ASN A 194 27.10 -11.27 -5.35
C ASN A 194 28.45 -10.66 -4.93
N GLU A 195 29.52 -11.45 -4.96
CA GLU A 195 30.87 -10.93 -4.72
C GLU A 195 31.17 -9.73 -5.65
N PRO A 196 31.71 -8.62 -5.12
CA PRO A 196 32.05 -7.45 -5.91
C PRO A 196 33.15 -7.82 -6.92
N ALA A 197 32.78 -7.82 -8.20
CA ALA A 197 33.68 -8.09 -9.32
C ALA A 197 33.84 -6.83 -10.19
N PRO A 198 35.00 -6.61 -10.84
CA PRO A 198 35.22 -5.47 -11.75
C PRO A 198 34.14 -5.30 -12.81
N GLU A 199 33.59 -6.40 -13.31
CA GLU A 199 32.50 -6.44 -14.29
C GLU A 199 31.20 -5.84 -13.73
N ARG A 200 30.93 -6.03 -12.44
CA ARG A 200 29.75 -5.45 -11.75
C ARG A 200 29.87 -3.94 -11.62
N PHE A 201 31.04 -3.43 -11.25
CA PHE A 201 31.27 -1.98 -11.23
C PHE A 201 31.14 -1.36 -12.63
N ALA A 202 31.66 -2.02 -13.66
CA ALA A 202 31.48 -1.59 -15.04
C ALA A 202 29.99 -1.60 -15.46
N GLN A 203 29.24 -2.61 -15.03
CA GLN A 203 27.80 -2.70 -15.28
C GLN A 203 27.01 -1.62 -14.52
N ALA A 204 27.32 -1.38 -13.23
CA ALA A 204 26.70 -0.33 -12.43
C ALA A 204 26.93 1.04 -13.06
N ARG A 205 28.17 1.31 -13.50
CA ARG A 205 28.50 2.52 -14.26
C ARG A 205 27.63 2.67 -15.51
N ALA A 206 27.56 1.64 -16.34
CA ALA A 206 26.79 1.69 -17.59
C ALA A 206 25.29 1.89 -17.34
N VAL A 207 24.75 1.29 -16.28
CA VAL A 207 23.35 1.49 -15.84
C VAL A 207 23.12 2.92 -15.37
N LEU A 208 23.97 3.45 -14.50
CA LEU A 208 23.86 4.82 -14.01
C LEU A 208 24.03 5.86 -15.12
N GLU A 209 24.92 5.62 -16.08
CA GLU A 209 25.06 6.47 -17.27
C GLU A 209 23.79 6.43 -18.14
N ALA A 210 23.16 5.26 -18.30
CA ALA A 210 21.95 5.11 -19.10
C ALA A 210 20.67 5.63 -18.44
N LEU A 211 20.61 5.64 -17.11
CA LEU A 211 19.47 6.12 -16.33
C LEU A 211 19.50 7.64 -16.06
N LEU A 212 20.64 8.30 -16.34
CA LEU A 212 20.80 9.73 -16.10
C LEU A 212 19.94 10.54 -17.09
N PRO A 213 19.00 11.39 -16.64
CA PRO A 213 18.21 12.21 -17.55
C PRO A 213 19.04 13.29 -18.25
N ASP A 214 18.65 13.63 -19.49
CA ASP A 214 19.28 14.72 -20.26
C ASP A 214 19.10 16.09 -19.61
N LYS A 215 17.98 16.29 -18.91
CA LYS A 215 17.58 17.56 -18.28
C LYS A 215 17.25 17.34 -16.81
N ARG A 216 17.43 18.39 -16.01
CA ARG A 216 17.00 18.39 -14.61
C ARG A 216 15.49 18.20 -14.51
N LEU A 217 15.06 17.30 -13.64
CA LEU A 217 13.64 17.07 -13.35
C LEU A 217 13.06 18.24 -12.54
N ALA A 218 11.76 18.50 -12.73
CA ALA A 218 11.07 19.61 -12.06
C ALA A 218 10.93 19.39 -10.55
N SER A 219 10.72 18.13 -10.15
CA SER A 219 10.68 17.65 -8.76
C SER A 219 11.76 16.59 -8.57
N GLU A 220 12.10 16.32 -7.31
CA GLU A 220 13.04 15.27 -6.97
C GLU A 220 12.39 13.90 -7.19
N GLU A 221 13.15 12.97 -7.78
CA GLU A 221 12.69 11.59 -8.00
C GLU A 221 13.74 10.58 -7.50
N PRO A 222 13.34 9.47 -6.87
CA PRO A 222 11.99 9.22 -6.39
C PRO A 222 11.64 10.15 -5.22
N PRO A 223 10.36 10.50 -5.01
CA PRO A 223 9.96 11.25 -3.83
C PRO A 223 10.28 10.47 -2.55
N GLU A 224 10.70 11.17 -1.51
CA GLU A 224 10.92 10.59 -0.19
C GLU A 224 9.63 10.59 0.64
N TRP A 225 9.47 9.55 1.45
CA TRP A 225 8.47 9.51 2.51
C TRP A 225 9.08 8.84 3.75
N GLY A 226 9.11 9.58 4.85
CA GLY A 226 9.71 9.16 6.12
C GLY A 226 8.69 8.72 7.17
N GLY A 227 7.41 8.60 6.81
CA GLY A 227 6.35 8.15 7.72
C GLY A 227 6.29 6.64 7.87
N ASP A 228 5.55 6.18 8.88
CA ASP A 228 5.22 4.77 9.09
C ASP A 228 3.92 4.38 8.36
N TRP A 229 3.90 3.18 7.79
CA TRP A 229 2.76 2.69 6.99
C TRP A 229 1.45 2.60 7.75
N LEU A 230 1.52 2.29 9.05
CA LEU A 230 0.36 2.11 9.91
C LEU A 230 0.06 3.36 10.72
N GLU A 231 1.08 4.03 11.25
CA GLU A 231 0.89 5.19 12.13
C GLU A 231 0.52 6.45 11.35
N ASP A 232 1.09 6.65 10.16
CA ASP A 232 0.89 7.86 9.35
C ASP A 232 -0.03 7.62 8.15
N ALA A 233 -0.99 6.69 8.31
CA ALA A 233 -1.86 6.25 7.21
C ALA A 233 -2.59 7.42 6.51
N ASP A 234 -2.99 8.44 7.29
CA ASP A 234 -3.69 9.66 6.85
C ASP A 234 -2.82 10.65 6.08
N ASP A 235 -1.51 10.61 6.30
CA ASP A 235 -0.54 11.48 5.63
C ASP A 235 0.16 10.77 4.45
N ARG A 236 -0.28 9.55 4.10
CA ARG A 236 0.32 8.77 3.01
C ARG A 236 0.13 9.47 1.66
N PRO A 237 1.23 9.78 0.94
CA PRO A 237 1.12 10.29 -0.41
C PRO A 237 0.50 9.28 -1.38
N ALA A 238 -0.33 9.75 -2.30
CA ALA A 238 -1.01 8.91 -3.29
C ALA A 238 -0.05 8.04 -4.14
N TRP A 239 1.20 8.46 -4.34
CA TRP A 239 2.18 7.67 -5.09
C TRP A 239 2.52 6.34 -4.41
N LEU A 240 2.43 6.23 -3.07
CA LEU A 240 2.62 4.97 -2.34
C LEU A 240 1.50 3.98 -2.66
N GLU A 241 0.28 4.46 -2.85
CA GLU A 241 -0.85 3.60 -3.21
C GLU A 241 -0.72 3.10 -4.65
N VAL A 242 -0.17 3.92 -5.55
CA VAL A 242 0.16 3.48 -6.92
C VAL A 242 1.20 2.37 -6.92
N GLU A 243 2.18 2.40 -6.01
CA GLU A 243 3.17 1.33 -5.86
C GLU A 243 2.52 -0.02 -5.51
N MET A 244 1.40 -0.04 -4.78
CA MET A 244 0.67 -1.28 -4.49
C MET A 244 0.18 -2.00 -5.76
N VAL A 245 -0.06 -1.25 -6.84
CA VAL A 245 -0.43 -1.79 -8.16
C VAL A 245 0.81 -2.07 -8.99
N LEU A 246 1.74 -1.12 -9.06
CA LEU A 246 2.86 -1.20 -9.98
C LEU A 246 3.92 -2.21 -9.52
N GLN A 247 4.19 -2.36 -8.23
CA GLN A 247 5.20 -3.31 -7.76
C GLN A 247 4.94 -4.76 -8.21
N PRO A 248 3.73 -5.34 -8.06
CA PRO A 248 3.43 -6.68 -8.58
C PRO A 248 3.22 -6.73 -10.11
N LEU A 249 2.86 -5.62 -10.76
CA LEU A 249 2.60 -5.56 -12.21
C LEU A 249 3.89 -5.40 -13.04
N VAL A 250 4.84 -4.62 -12.53
CA VAL A 250 6.14 -4.33 -13.12
C VAL A 250 7.28 -4.66 -12.12
N PRO A 251 7.48 -5.95 -11.79
CA PRO A 251 8.39 -6.36 -10.71
C PRO A 251 9.87 -6.07 -10.99
N ASP A 252 10.25 -5.94 -12.26
CA ASP A 252 11.64 -5.73 -12.70
C ASP A 252 11.74 -4.77 -13.90
N ALA A 253 12.96 -4.35 -14.23
CA ALA A 253 13.21 -3.40 -15.33
C ALA A 253 12.75 -3.91 -16.71
N ARG A 254 12.69 -5.22 -16.94
CA ARG A 254 12.27 -5.82 -18.23
C ARG A 254 10.77 -5.70 -18.44
N SER A 255 10.03 -5.64 -17.34
CA SER A 255 8.58 -5.49 -17.33
C SER A 255 8.10 -4.04 -17.43
N VAL A 256 8.99 -3.04 -17.48
CA VAL A 256 8.62 -1.63 -17.58
C VAL A 256 8.27 -1.28 -19.02
N THR A 257 7.00 -1.40 -19.35
CA THR A 257 6.44 -1.10 -20.68
C THR A 257 5.32 -0.06 -20.61
N ARG A 258 5.11 0.64 -21.72
CA ARG A 258 4.04 1.65 -21.83
C ARG A 258 2.67 1.03 -21.55
N GLU A 259 2.39 -0.11 -22.15
CA GLU A 259 1.11 -0.81 -22.05
C GLU A 259 0.82 -1.29 -20.62
N ARG A 260 1.84 -1.71 -19.88
CA ARG A 260 1.68 -2.10 -18.47
C ARG A 260 1.47 -0.90 -17.57
N LEU A 261 2.19 0.20 -17.77
CA LEU A 261 1.98 1.41 -16.98
C LEU A 261 0.61 2.04 -17.26
N ILE A 262 0.16 2.08 -18.51
CA ILE A 262 -1.20 2.51 -18.89
C ILE A 262 -2.24 1.59 -18.24
N TRP A 263 -2.00 0.29 -18.21
CA TRP A 263 -2.89 -0.63 -17.50
C TRP A 263 -2.92 -0.34 -15.99
N GLY A 264 -1.75 -0.09 -15.41
CA GLY A 264 -1.60 0.33 -14.01
C GLY A 264 -2.38 1.60 -13.71
N TRP A 265 -2.37 2.60 -14.60
CA TRP A 265 -3.19 3.81 -14.49
C TRP A 265 -4.69 3.50 -14.40
N HIS A 266 -5.19 2.64 -15.30
CA HIS A 266 -6.60 2.23 -15.27
C HIS A 266 -6.96 1.49 -13.98
N GLU A 267 -6.06 0.64 -13.50
CA GLU A 267 -6.28 -0.04 -12.22
C GLU A 267 -6.29 0.93 -11.05
N CYS A 268 -5.35 1.89 -11.00
CA CYS A 268 -5.33 2.93 -9.97
C CYS A 268 -6.63 3.75 -9.97
N LYS A 269 -7.17 4.09 -11.15
CA LYS A 269 -8.50 4.74 -11.24
C LYS A 269 -9.64 3.86 -10.72
N ARG A 270 -9.63 2.55 -11.03
CA ARG A 270 -10.62 1.60 -10.47
C ARG A 270 -10.50 1.44 -8.96
N LEU A 271 -9.30 1.61 -8.43
CA LEU A 271 -8.99 1.68 -7.02
C LEU A 271 -9.29 3.06 -6.39
N GLY A 272 -9.82 4.03 -7.16
CA GLY A 272 -10.16 5.36 -6.62
C GLY A 272 -8.94 6.10 -6.07
N ILE A 273 -7.73 5.79 -6.57
CA ILE A 273 -6.51 6.51 -6.23
C ILE A 273 -6.56 7.85 -6.95
N ASP A 274 -6.31 8.94 -6.21
CA ASP A 274 -6.17 10.24 -6.82
C ASP A 274 -4.85 10.33 -7.57
N LEU A 275 -4.94 10.49 -8.89
CA LEU A 275 -3.78 10.53 -9.79
C LEU A 275 -3.58 11.95 -10.26
N GLU A 276 -2.38 12.49 -10.03
CA GLU A 276 -1.95 13.78 -10.57
C GLU A 276 -2.07 13.82 -12.11
N ASP A 277 -1.84 12.70 -12.79
CA ASP A 277 -1.92 12.60 -14.24
C ASP A 277 -3.36 12.35 -14.70
N THR A 278 -3.86 13.25 -15.54
CA THR A 278 -5.19 13.14 -16.17
C THR A 278 -5.20 12.17 -17.35
N ASP A 279 -4.04 11.88 -17.93
CA ASP A 279 -3.85 11.06 -19.12
C ASP A 279 -2.96 9.83 -18.82
N PRO A 280 -3.32 8.63 -19.31
CA PRO A 280 -2.50 7.42 -19.15
C PRO A 280 -1.09 7.52 -19.74
N GLU A 281 -0.88 8.27 -20.82
CA GLU A 281 0.44 8.39 -21.45
C GLU A 281 1.41 9.21 -20.58
N ALA A 282 0.95 10.37 -20.09
CA ALA A 282 1.69 11.17 -19.12
C ALA A 282 2.02 10.38 -17.84
N PHE A 283 1.09 9.55 -17.37
CA PHE A 283 1.35 8.63 -16.26
C PHE A 283 2.46 7.64 -16.57
N ALA A 284 2.42 7.01 -17.75
CA ALA A 284 3.45 6.06 -18.15
C ALA A 284 4.84 6.71 -18.22
N ASP A 285 4.95 7.91 -18.77
CA ASP A 285 6.23 8.63 -18.86
C ASP A 285 6.76 9.05 -17.47
N ARG A 286 5.89 9.57 -16.60
CA ARG A 286 6.25 9.95 -15.22
C ARG A 286 6.69 8.74 -14.41
N TRP A 287 5.93 7.64 -14.48
CA TRP A 287 6.27 6.44 -13.74
C TRP A 287 7.49 5.73 -14.30
N ALA A 288 7.71 5.70 -15.61
CA ALA A 288 8.98 5.20 -16.15
C ALA A 288 10.18 6.00 -15.61
N THR A 289 10.05 7.32 -15.52
CA THR A 289 11.08 8.21 -14.92
C THR A 289 11.29 7.91 -13.43
N ARG A 290 10.21 7.76 -12.66
CA ARG A 290 10.29 7.42 -11.23
C ARG A 290 10.89 6.04 -10.99
N ILE A 291 10.56 5.07 -11.84
CA ILE A 291 11.14 3.72 -11.80
C ILE A 291 12.63 3.76 -12.12
N ALA A 292 13.03 4.50 -13.15
CA ALA A 292 14.43 4.75 -13.46
C ALA A 292 15.17 5.37 -12.27
N ALA A 293 14.55 6.31 -11.57
CA ALA A 293 15.10 6.91 -10.36
C ALA A 293 15.25 5.91 -9.20
N PHE A 294 14.25 5.05 -8.96
CA PHE A 294 14.37 3.96 -7.98
C PHE A 294 15.53 3.00 -8.30
N LEU A 295 15.70 2.63 -9.56
CA LEU A 295 16.81 1.77 -9.99
C LEU A 295 18.17 2.44 -9.79
N ALA A 296 18.29 3.74 -10.14
CA ALA A 296 19.51 4.51 -9.93
C ALA A 296 19.84 4.64 -8.44
N ARG A 297 18.83 4.88 -7.61
CA ARG A 297 18.94 4.91 -6.15
C ARG A 297 19.58 3.65 -5.60
N GLY A 298 19.04 2.47 -5.93
CA GLY A 298 19.59 1.20 -5.47
C GLY A 298 21.02 0.93 -5.97
N MET A 299 21.38 1.42 -7.17
CA MET A 299 22.75 1.30 -7.67
C MET A 299 23.73 2.22 -6.93
N LEU A 300 23.33 3.45 -6.61
CA LEU A 300 24.13 4.38 -5.81
C LEU A 300 24.31 3.87 -4.38
N GLU A 301 23.25 3.33 -3.77
CA GLU A 301 23.31 2.68 -2.46
C GLU A 301 24.29 1.49 -2.47
N TRP A 302 24.21 0.64 -3.50
CA TRP A 302 25.13 -0.49 -3.66
C TRP A 302 26.58 -0.03 -3.77
N LEU A 303 26.87 0.99 -4.59
CA LEU A 303 28.23 1.53 -4.72
C LEU A 303 28.78 2.06 -3.40
N TRP A 304 27.96 2.76 -2.61
CA TRP A 304 28.36 3.25 -1.30
C TRP A 304 28.63 2.09 -0.33
N ARG A 305 27.75 1.09 -0.28
CA ARG A 305 27.92 -0.10 0.57
C ARG A 305 29.17 -0.91 0.26
N GLU A 306 29.59 -0.95 -1.01
CA GLU A 306 30.80 -1.64 -1.46
C GLU A 306 32.06 -0.74 -1.40
N ASP A 307 31.99 0.41 -0.70
CA ASP A 307 33.07 1.40 -0.57
C ASP A 307 33.66 1.85 -1.94
N CYS A 308 32.83 1.88 -2.99
CA CYS A 308 33.26 2.22 -4.35
C CYS A 308 33.27 3.73 -4.58
N PHE A 309 34.36 4.38 -4.17
CA PHE A 309 34.56 5.83 -4.32
C PHE A 309 35.41 6.21 -5.54
N ALA A 310 35.29 5.44 -6.62
CA ALA A 310 36.03 5.72 -7.85
C ALA A 310 35.63 7.09 -8.45
N PRO A 311 36.55 7.81 -9.13
CA PRO A 311 36.26 9.14 -9.66
C PRO A 311 35.01 9.22 -10.56
N TRP A 312 34.74 8.15 -11.33
CA TRP A 312 33.56 8.07 -12.18
C TRP A 312 32.26 7.97 -11.36
N ALA A 313 32.28 7.32 -10.20
CA ALA A 313 31.11 7.16 -9.34
C ALA A 313 30.75 8.49 -8.67
N LEU A 314 31.75 9.23 -8.19
CA LEU A 314 31.57 10.56 -7.60
C LEU A 314 31.09 11.59 -8.64
N ASP A 315 31.65 11.56 -9.85
CA ASP A 315 31.19 12.40 -10.98
C ASP A 315 29.74 12.08 -11.37
N LEU A 316 29.36 10.80 -11.41
CA LEU A 316 27.96 10.43 -11.63
C LEU A 316 27.07 10.92 -10.48
N ALA A 317 27.43 10.71 -9.23
CA ALA A 317 26.65 11.20 -8.08
C ALA A 317 26.38 12.71 -8.15
N MET A 318 27.39 13.52 -8.48
CA MET A 318 27.21 14.96 -8.70
C MET A 318 26.19 15.25 -9.81
N ARG A 319 26.24 14.52 -10.92
CA ARG A 319 25.28 14.69 -12.02
C ARG A 319 23.86 14.27 -11.62
N TYR A 320 23.71 13.22 -10.81
CA TYR A 320 22.41 12.80 -10.28
C TYR A 320 21.78 13.88 -9.39
N ILE A 321 22.58 14.51 -8.51
CA ILE A 321 22.16 15.69 -7.73
C ILE A 321 21.75 16.85 -8.67
N ASP A 322 22.57 17.16 -9.67
CA ASP A 322 22.28 18.23 -10.64
C ASP A 322 21.00 17.96 -11.45
N ARG A 323 20.70 16.69 -11.72
CA ARG A 323 19.51 16.23 -12.45
C ARG A 323 18.27 16.05 -11.57
N ASN A 324 18.41 16.20 -10.26
CA ASN A 324 17.34 16.04 -9.28
C ASN A 324 16.81 14.59 -9.22
N VAL A 325 17.72 13.62 -9.30
CA VAL A 325 17.41 12.18 -9.28
C VAL A 325 18.25 11.49 -8.21
N ALA A 326 17.64 10.66 -7.37
CA ALA A 326 18.27 9.89 -6.30
C ALA A 326 19.23 10.76 -5.44
N VAL A 327 18.77 11.97 -5.08
CA VAL A 327 19.62 13.01 -4.51
C VAL A 327 20.17 12.58 -3.15
N ALA A 328 19.37 11.93 -2.32
CA ALA A 328 19.81 11.46 -1.01
C ALA A 328 20.95 10.44 -1.11
N GLU A 329 20.80 9.38 -1.92
CA GLU A 329 21.83 8.35 -2.09
C GLU A 329 23.07 8.88 -2.82
N ALA A 330 22.90 9.77 -3.80
CA ALA A 330 24.02 10.45 -4.44
C ALA A 330 24.80 11.33 -3.44
N THR A 331 24.10 12.09 -2.61
CA THR A 331 24.69 12.92 -1.55
C THR A 331 25.39 12.07 -0.49
N ARG A 332 24.79 10.94 -0.13
CA ARG A 332 25.36 9.97 0.80
C ARG A 332 26.68 9.41 0.27
N LEU A 333 26.70 8.94 -0.97
CA LEU A 333 27.92 8.43 -1.61
C LEU A 333 29.07 9.46 -1.59
N LEU A 334 28.77 10.74 -1.86
CA LEU A 334 29.76 11.83 -1.81
C LEU A 334 30.25 12.13 -0.39
N THR A 335 29.34 12.12 0.59
CA THR A 335 29.66 12.41 1.99
C THR A 335 30.58 11.32 2.55
N GLU A 336 30.25 10.07 2.31
CA GLU A 336 30.98 8.90 2.80
C GLU A 336 32.38 8.83 2.14
N ALA A 337 32.49 9.15 0.84
CA ALA A 337 33.77 9.28 0.17
C ALA A 337 34.70 10.34 0.82
N ALA A 338 34.13 11.47 1.25
CA ALA A 338 34.87 12.54 1.90
C ALA A 338 35.34 12.15 3.31
N GLU A 339 34.54 11.36 4.05
CA GLU A 339 34.92 10.83 5.35
C GLU A 339 36.06 9.82 5.24
N VAL A 340 36.00 8.88 4.29
CA VAL A 340 37.09 7.94 4.00
C VAL A 340 38.35 8.70 3.61
N GLY A 341 38.25 9.69 2.71
CA GLY A 341 39.39 10.54 2.33
C GLY A 341 40.00 11.32 3.51
N SER A 342 39.19 11.69 4.50
CA SER A 342 39.63 12.40 5.71
C SER A 342 40.29 11.49 6.74
N GLN A 343 39.87 10.23 6.87
CA GLN A 343 40.50 9.23 7.72
C GLN A 343 41.91 8.83 7.22
N TRP A 344 42.18 9.04 5.92
CA TRP A 344 43.48 8.82 5.27
C TRP A 344 44.23 10.13 4.94
N GLY A 345 43.93 11.22 5.65
CA GLY A 345 44.74 12.47 5.61
C GLY A 345 46.23 12.19 5.83
N PRO A 346 47.13 13.03 5.28
CA PRO A 346 48.51 12.66 4.96
C PRO A 346 49.23 12.11 6.19
N THR A 347 49.39 10.79 6.24
CA THR A 347 50.42 10.21 7.09
C THR A 347 51.74 10.71 6.54
N ALA A 348 52.40 11.59 7.30
CA ALA A 348 53.79 11.95 7.10
C ALA A 348 54.64 10.68 7.21
N GLY A 349 54.76 9.93 6.12
CA GLY A 349 55.47 8.66 6.08
C GLY A 349 54.84 7.70 5.08
N GLY A 350 55.26 7.80 3.81
CA GLY A 350 54.78 6.97 2.72
C GLY A 350 54.79 5.48 3.06
N ARG A 351 53.59 4.88 3.05
CA ARG A 351 53.38 3.46 2.79
C ARG A 351 52.21 3.28 1.83
N PRO A 352 52.30 2.31 0.91
CA PRO A 352 51.24 2.06 -0.07
C PRO A 352 50.03 1.41 0.60
N GLY A 353 48.83 1.76 0.13
CA GLY A 353 47.56 1.14 0.54
C GLY A 353 47.42 -0.32 0.05
N PRO A 354 46.46 -1.08 0.61
CA PRO A 354 46.27 -2.50 0.31
C PRO A 354 45.71 -2.73 -1.12
N PRO A 355 45.84 -3.97 -1.65
CA PRO A 355 45.70 -4.28 -3.07
C PRO A 355 44.31 -4.03 -3.67
#